data_AF-A0A1Y1LDN0-F1
#
_entry.id   AF-A0A1Y1LDN0-F1
#
_cell.length_a   1.000
_cell.length_b   1.000
_cell.length_c   1.000
_cell.angle_alpha   90.00
_cell.angle_beta   90.00
_cell.angle_gamma   90.00
#
_symmetry.space_group_name_H-M   'P 1'
#
loop_
_entity.id
_entity.type
_entity.pdbx_description
1 polymer ?
#
loop_
_entity_poly.entity_id
_entity_poly.type
_entity_poly.pdbx_seq_one_letter_code
_entity_poly.pdbx_strand_id
1 'polypeptide(L)'
;EMSLKALVVWVVLDITVQTLSETDLLPSRAYCGLQHSDDYVRDNPGISLDEFPWIAQLVYEDNTVKCAGSLINHRYVLTAAHCLISRYSRLTGIRLGDYDVTTDKDCVNGTRYGVE
;
A
#
# COMPACT_ATOMS: atom_id res chain seq x y z
N GLU A 1 33.64 -29.69 -25.41
CA GLU A 1 33.15 -28.68 -26.38
C GLU A 1 31.64 -28.70 -26.38
N MET A 2 31.00 -27.55 -26.20
CA MET A 2 29.54 -27.45 -26.14
C MET A 2 29.00 -27.32 -27.56
N SER A 3 28.05 -28.18 -27.96
CA SER A 3 27.45 -28.12 -29.30
C SER A 3 26.78 -26.76 -29.54
N LEU A 4 26.82 -26.24 -30.77
CA LEU A 4 26.11 -25.01 -31.16
C LEU A 4 24.62 -25.05 -30.75
N LYS A 5 23.98 -26.23 -30.80
CA LYS A 5 22.60 -26.41 -30.33
C LYS A 5 22.48 -26.23 -28.81
N ALA A 6 23.44 -26.72 -28.04
CA ALA A 6 23.47 -26.57 -26.59
C ALA A 6 23.76 -25.11 -26.18
N LEU A 7 24.62 -24.41 -26.94
CA LEU A 7 24.89 -22.98 -26.75
C LEU A 7 23.63 -22.14 -26.98
N VAL A 8 22.90 -22.40 -28.08
CA VAL A 8 21.64 -21.70 -28.38
C VAL A 8 20.60 -21.97 -27.29
N VAL A 9 20.47 -23.21 -26.82
CA VAL A 9 19.55 -23.55 -25.72
C VAL A 9 19.95 -22.84 -24.43
N TRP A 10 21.22 -22.80 -24.06
CA TRP A 10 21.71 -22.08 -22.88
C TRP A 10 21.45 -20.57 -22.98
N VAL A 11 21.79 -19.96 -24.11
CA VAL A 11 21.57 -18.53 -24.35
C VAL A 11 20.08 -18.20 -24.31
N VAL A 12 19.22 -19.02 -24.94
CA VAL A 12 17.77 -18.83 -24.89
C VAL A 12 17.25 -19.04 -23.47
N LEU A 13 17.73 -20.06 -22.74
CA LEU A 13 17.34 -20.31 -21.36
C LEU A 13 17.72 -19.13 -20.46
N ASP A 14 18.95 -18.63 -20.55
CA ASP A 14 19.41 -17.44 -19.80
C ASP A 14 18.62 -16.18 -20.18
N ILE A 15 18.35 -15.95 -21.47
CA ILE A 15 17.52 -14.82 -21.92
C ILE A 15 16.08 -14.97 -21.39
N THR A 16 15.49 -16.17 -21.42
CA THR A 16 14.16 -16.41 -20.86
C THR A 16 14.16 -16.27 -19.33
N VAL A 17 15.19 -16.71 -18.63
CA VAL A 17 15.32 -16.57 -17.18
C VAL A 17 15.50 -15.10 -16.78
N GLN A 18 16.30 -14.34 -17.52
CA GLN A 18 16.49 -12.89 -17.30
C GLN A 18 15.21 -12.09 -17.60
N THR A 19 14.47 -12.45 -18.65
CA THR A 19 13.20 -11.78 -19.00
C THR A 19 12.03 -12.16 -18.08
N LEU A 20 12.08 -13.33 -17.42
CA LEU A 20 11.14 -13.73 -16.37
C LEU A 20 11.50 -13.17 -14.98
N SER A 21 12.69 -12.59 -14.82
CA SER A 21 13.21 -12.01 -13.57
C SER A 21 12.91 -10.51 -13.43
N GLU A 22 11.78 -10.06 -13.94
CA GLU A 22 11.21 -8.79 -13.51
C GLU A 22 10.31 -9.12 -12.32
N THR A 23 10.83 -9.00 -11.11
CA THR A 23 10.00 -9.07 -9.91
C THR A 23 8.99 -7.93 -10.03
N ASP A 24 7.74 -8.25 -10.39
CA ASP A 24 6.64 -7.29 -10.47
C ASP A 24 6.51 -6.60 -9.10
N LEU A 25 7.19 -5.46 -8.97
CA LEU A 25 7.28 -4.70 -7.72
C LEU A 25 5.89 -4.17 -7.33
N LEU A 26 5.07 -3.85 -8.32
CA LEU A 26 3.71 -3.37 -8.13
C LEU A 26 2.71 -4.52 -8.30
N PRO A 27 1.68 -4.58 -7.45
CA PRO A 27 0.63 -5.57 -7.60
C PRO A 27 -0.14 -5.34 -8.90
N SER A 28 -0.65 -6.43 -9.46
CA SER A 28 -1.64 -6.35 -10.55
C SER A 28 -2.80 -5.45 -10.14
N ARG A 29 -3.36 -4.72 -11.14
CA ARG A 29 -4.56 -3.90 -10.96
C ARG A 29 -5.77 -4.70 -10.45
N ALA A 30 -5.74 -6.03 -10.55
CA ALA A 30 -6.75 -6.90 -9.97
C ALA A 30 -6.82 -6.85 -8.42
N TYR A 31 -5.76 -6.39 -7.75
CA TYR A 31 -5.63 -6.42 -6.28
C TYR A 31 -5.31 -5.06 -5.66
N CYS A 32 -5.36 -3.96 -6.41
CA CYS A 32 -5.06 -2.62 -5.91
C CYS A 32 -6.14 -1.59 -6.30
N GLY A 33 -6.25 -0.50 -5.54
CA GLY A 33 -7.25 0.54 -5.77
C GLY A 33 -8.70 0.11 -5.48
N LEU A 34 -8.89 -1.01 -4.77
CA LEU A 34 -10.19 -1.47 -4.32
C LEU A 34 -10.53 -0.80 -2.99
N GLN A 35 -11.59 0.01 -3.00
CA GLN A 35 -12.21 0.57 -1.80
C GLN A 35 -13.46 -0.24 -1.45
N HIS A 36 -13.77 -0.39 -0.16
CA HIS A 36 -15.02 -1.03 0.26
C HIS A 36 -16.19 -0.11 -0.12
N SER A 37 -16.97 -0.50 -1.13
CA SER A 37 -18.04 0.33 -1.72
C SER A 37 -19.31 0.38 -0.88
N ASP A 38 -19.47 -0.57 0.05
CA ASP A 38 -20.77 -0.85 0.66
C ASP A 38 -21.12 0.14 1.78
N ASP A 39 -20.18 1.01 2.12
CA ASP A 39 -20.32 2.00 3.20
C ASP A 39 -20.30 3.45 2.68
N TYR A 40 -20.26 3.67 1.34
CA TYR A 40 -20.43 5.02 0.78
C TYR A 40 -21.89 5.46 0.87
N VAL A 41 -22.28 5.92 2.05
CA VAL A 41 -23.57 6.59 2.25
C VAL A 41 -23.48 7.96 1.59
N ARG A 42 -24.06 8.09 0.39
CA ARG A 42 -24.14 9.34 -0.39
C ARG A 42 -24.60 10.58 0.39
N ASP A 43 -25.28 10.38 1.52
CA ASP A 43 -25.87 11.42 2.36
C ASP A 43 -25.15 11.60 3.72
N ASN A 44 -24.04 10.90 3.97
CA ASN A 44 -23.19 11.10 5.14
C ASN A 44 -21.93 11.87 4.73
N PRO A 45 -21.66 13.06 5.30
CA PRO A 45 -20.44 13.82 4.97
C PRO A 45 -19.14 13.19 5.51
N GLY A 46 -19.22 12.07 6.24
CA GLY A 46 -18.07 11.36 6.82
C GLY A 46 -17.44 10.35 5.86
N ILE A 47 -16.15 10.07 6.09
CA ILE A 47 -15.43 8.93 5.51
C ILE A 47 -15.88 7.67 6.26
N SER A 48 -16.03 6.56 5.57
CA SER A 48 -16.41 5.29 6.20
C SER A 48 -15.19 4.49 6.65
N LEU A 49 -15.38 3.55 7.59
CA LEU A 49 -14.30 2.63 7.98
C LEU A 49 -13.81 1.88 6.74
N ASP A 50 -12.49 1.77 6.60
CA ASP A 50 -11.81 1.08 5.49
C ASP A 50 -12.12 1.60 4.08
N GLU A 51 -12.64 2.84 3.92
CA GLU A 51 -12.94 3.40 2.59
C GLU A 51 -11.66 3.58 1.74
N PHE A 52 -10.54 3.98 2.34
CA PHE A 52 -9.27 4.19 1.64
C PHE A 52 -8.13 3.41 2.29
N PRO A 53 -8.08 2.08 2.13
CA PRO A 53 -7.20 1.19 2.90
C PRO A 53 -5.71 1.39 2.61
N TRP A 54 -5.37 2.10 1.53
CA TRP A 54 -3.99 2.41 1.17
C TRP A 54 -3.44 3.65 1.89
N ILE A 55 -4.23 4.41 2.65
CA ILE A 55 -3.72 5.57 3.38
C ILE A 55 -2.66 5.13 4.40
N ALA A 56 -1.50 5.77 4.34
CA ALA A 56 -0.39 5.56 5.25
C ALA A 56 -0.06 6.84 6.00
N GLN A 57 0.08 6.76 7.31
CA GLN A 57 0.46 7.87 8.17
C GLN A 57 1.95 7.79 8.52
N LEU A 58 2.67 8.90 8.37
CA LEU A 58 4.09 8.98 8.69
C LEU A 58 4.26 9.45 10.13
N VAL A 59 4.78 8.56 10.98
CA VAL A 59 4.97 8.80 12.42
C VAL A 59 6.42 9.22 12.68
N TYR A 60 6.59 10.31 13.41
CA TYR A 60 7.90 10.88 13.73
C TYR A 60 8.30 10.61 15.19
N GLU A 61 9.54 10.97 15.57
CA GLU A 61 10.11 10.71 16.91
C GLU A 61 9.29 11.26 18.08
N ASP A 62 8.55 12.33 17.89
CA ASP A 62 7.65 12.93 18.89
C ASP A 62 6.26 12.26 18.92
N ASN A 63 6.12 11.09 18.27
CA ASN A 63 4.86 10.36 18.06
C ASN A 63 3.77 11.19 17.36
N THR A 64 4.15 12.24 16.63
CA THR A 64 3.21 13.03 15.83
C THR A 64 3.10 12.49 14.42
N VAL A 65 1.93 12.67 13.82
CA VAL A 65 1.67 12.42 12.40
C VAL A 65 1.65 13.77 11.68
N LYS A 66 2.63 13.99 10.79
CA LYS A 66 2.80 15.26 10.07
C LYS A 66 2.65 15.14 8.55
N CYS A 67 2.75 13.92 8.04
CA CYS A 67 2.71 13.62 6.61
C CYS A 67 1.91 12.34 6.36
N ALA A 68 1.52 12.15 5.11
CA ALA A 68 0.83 10.96 4.64
C ALA A 68 1.58 10.30 3.47
N GLY A 69 1.15 9.10 3.11
CA GLY A 69 1.60 8.35 1.96
C GLY A 69 0.54 7.35 1.50
N SER A 70 0.90 6.52 0.53
CA SER A 70 0.04 5.46 0.00
C SER A 70 0.77 4.14 -0.06
N LEU A 71 0.17 3.08 0.49
CA LEU A 71 0.67 1.72 0.36
C LEU A 71 0.54 1.26 -1.10
N ILE A 72 1.68 1.01 -1.75
CA ILE A 72 1.72 0.66 -3.18
C ILE A 72 1.95 -0.83 -3.42
N ASN A 73 2.38 -1.58 -2.40
CA ASN A 73 2.46 -3.03 -2.36
C ASN A 73 2.59 -3.49 -0.89
N HIS A 74 2.87 -4.78 -0.65
CA HIS A 74 2.98 -5.34 0.71
C HIS A 74 4.15 -4.81 1.56
N ARG A 75 5.05 -3.99 1.01
CA ARG A 75 6.29 -3.55 1.69
C ARG A 75 6.61 -2.06 1.55
N TYR A 76 6.05 -1.37 0.58
CA TYR A 76 6.45 -0.03 0.18
C TYR A 76 5.29 0.95 0.29
N VAL A 77 5.61 2.13 0.82
CA VAL A 77 4.75 3.31 0.87
C VAL A 77 5.34 4.40 -0.01
N LEU A 78 4.53 4.92 -0.92
CA LEU A 78 4.85 6.11 -1.70
C LEU A 78 4.52 7.36 -0.88
N THR A 79 5.45 8.33 -0.82
CA THR A 79 5.25 9.59 -0.12
C THR A 79 6.07 10.71 -0.78
N ALA A 80 5.90 11.95 -0.33
CA ALA A 80 6.68 13.08 -0.81
C ALA A 80 8.09 13.10 -0.19
N ALA A 81 9.10 13.44 -0.99
CA ALA A 81 10.49 13.50 -0.51
C ALA A 81 10.69 14.45 0.68
N HIS A 82 9.96 15.57 0.72
CA HIS A 82 10.06 16.54 1.82
C HIS A 82 9.57 15.99 3.16
N CYS A 83 8.73 14.94 3.16
CA CYS A 83 8.31 14.27 4.39
C CYS A 83 9.45 13.46 5.04
N LEU A 84 10.43 13.03 4.24
CA LEU A 84 11.58 12.26 4.72
C LEU A 84 12.75 13.14 5.15
N ILE A 85 12.90 14.31 4.53
CA ILE A 85 14.05 15.21 4.70
C ILE A 85 13.67 16.36 5.65
N SER A 86 13.18 16.04 6.85
CA SER A 86 12.91 17.04 7.88
C SER A 86 14.14 17.24 8.76
N ARG A 87 14.55 18.50 8.95
CA ARG A 87 15.66 18.87 9.85
C ARG A 87 15.31 18.80 11.34
N TYR A 88 14.03 18.77 11.66
CA TYR A 88 13.54 18.95 13.03
C TYR A 88 12.94 17.69 13.65
N SER A 89 12.64 16.67 12.83
CA SER A 89 11.95 15.48 13.31
C SER A 89 12.22 14.32 12.36
N ARG A 90 12.76 13.22 12.88
CA ARG A 90 13.08 12.03 12.08
C ARG A 90 11.84 11.13 11.99
N LEU A 91 11.58 10.60 10.80
CA LEU A 91 10.58 9.55 10.60
C LEU A 91 10.99 8.30 11.38
N THR A 92 10.08 7.76 12.19
CA THR A 92 10.31 6.53 12.98
C THR A 92 9.48 5.36 12.51
N GLY A 93 8.33 5.59 11.89
CA GLY A 93 7.47 4.51 11.46
C GLY A 93 6.35 4.94 10.52
N ILE A 94 5.63 3.94 10.06
CA ILE A 94 4.42 4.06 9.27
C ILE A 94 3.29 3.41 10.07
N ARG A 95 2.13 4.08 10.14
CA ARG A 95 0.87 3.49 10.61
C ARG A 95 -0.08 3.30 9.43
N LEU A 96 -0.69 2.12 9.33
CA LEU A 96 -1.63 1.71 8.29
C LEU A 96 -2.94 1.25 8.95
N GLY A 97 -4.06 1.31 8.23
CA GLY A 97 -5.35 0.77 8.69
C GLY A 97 -5.92 1.47 9.91
N ASP A 98 -5.69 2.78 10.02
CA ASP A 98 -6.14 3.62 11.13
C ASP A 98 -7.17 4.63 10.61
N TYR A 99 -8.25 4.84 11.35
CA TYR A 99 -9.35 5.72 10.96
C TYR A 99 -9.43 6.95 11.86
N ASP A 100 -9.32 6.78 13.19
CA ASP A 100 -9.24 7.89 14.14
C ASP A 100 -7.96 7.77 15.00
N VAL A 101 -7.00 8.66 14.72
CA VAL A 101 -5.69 8.70 15.38
C VAL A 101 -5.75 8.94 16.89
N THR A 102 -6.90 9.37 17.42
CA THR A 102 -7.11 9.67 18.83
C THR A 102 -7.61 8.47 19.63
N THR A 103 -8.04 7.40 18.95
CA THR A 103 -8.58 6.18 19.55
C THR A 103 -7.76 4.96 19.15
N ASP A 104 -7.80 3.92 20.00
CA ASP A 104 -7.17 2.61 19.70
C ASP A 104 -8.17 1.65 19.03
N LYS A 105 -9.47 1.93 19.17
CA LYS A 105 -10.55 1.11 18.64
C LYS A 105 -11.56 1.99 17.94
N ASP A 106 -11.68 1.79 16.64
CA ASP A 106 -12.60 2.53 15.79
C ASP A 106 -13.85 1.66 15.53
N CYS A 107 -15.01 2.20 15.89
CA CYS A 107 -16.27 1.47 15.86
C CYS A 107 -17.32 2.26 15.06
N VAL A 108 -18.06 1.58 14.19
CA VAL A 108 -19.28 2.13 13.59
C VAL A 108 -20.49 1.61 14.38
N ASN A 109 -21.20 2.53 15.02
CA ASN A 109 -22.45 2.20 15.71
C ASN A 109 -23.59 2.11 14.68
N GLY A 110 -24.07 0.88 14.45
CA GLY A 110 -25.18 0.63 13.54
C GLY A 110 -24.73 0.49 12.11
N THR A 111 -24.00 -0.60 11.79
CA THR A 111 -24.00 -1.07 10.42
C THR A 111 -25.46 -1.45 10.09
N ARG A 112 -26.05 -0.84 9.07
CA ARG A 112 -27.25 -1.42 8.42
C ARG A 112 -26.82 -2.64 7.61
N TYR A 113 -26.07 -3.54 8.23
CA TYR A 113 -25.70 -4.82 7.65
C TYR A 113 -26.92 -5.73 7.82
N GLY A 114 -27.76 -5.80 6.79
CA GLY A 114 -28.86 -6.77 6.70
C GLY A 114 -30.05 -6.51 7.63
N VAL A 115 -30.98 -5.68 7.18
CA VAL A 115 -32.39 -6.07 7.32
C VAL A 115 -32.62 -7.16 6.27
N GLU A 116 -32.62 -8.42 6.69
CA GLU A 116 -33.58 -9.38 6.15
C GLU A 116 -34.96 -9.08 6.76
#